data_AF-A0A920JE94-F1
#
_entry.id   AF-A0A920JE94-F1
#
_cell.length_a   1.000
_cell.length_b   1.000
_cell.length_c   1.000
_cell.angle_alpha   90.00
_cell.angle_beta   90.00
_cell.angle_gamma   90.00
#
_symmetry.space_group_name_H-M   'P 1'
#
loop_
_entity.id
_entity.type
_entity.pdbx_description
1 polymer ?
#
loop_
_entity_poly.entity_id
_entity_poly.type
_entity_poly.pdbx_seq_one_letter_code
_entity_poly.pdbx_strand_id
1 'polypeptide(L)'
;MLNFIFINRYKIGVALIFAGVGGITIGVIIAHFAGFPEGEVIDYFNWMPRGWLMQTIGQLIAFGAGQFLLIGMAMLAWQDSELTWARATYLAFLSWIQFALIFGVLPSEWLNLSQGPLEWTNQREFINFPPILFLGNEIGMSLGALKDIIQLGISGGALVTAFVVGYLIQDINEAKERGKTRVSDYGKQVVKVGADG
;
A
#
# COMPACT_ATOMS: atom_id res chain seq x y z
N MET A 1 15.96 17.93 2.29
CA MET A 1 14.80 17.22 2.91
C MET A 1 15.20 15.87 3.52
N LEU A 2 15.84 14.97 2.77
CA LEU A 2 16.30 13.65 3.28
C LEU A 2 17.20 13.72 4.52
N ASN A 3 18.16 14.65 4.58
CA ASN A 3 19.00 14.83 5.76
C ASN A 3 18.19 15.19 7.03
N PHE A 4 17.16 16.02 6.88
CA PHE A 4 16.28 16.37 8.00
C PHE A 4 15.48 15.15 8.49
N ILE A 5 14.93 14.37 7.57
CA ILE A 5 14.17 13.15 7.87
C ILE A 5 15.08 12.14 8.57
N PHE A 6 16.28 11.91 8.05
CA PHE A 6 17.23 10.96 8.64
C PHE A 6 17.68 11.39 10.04
N ILE A 7 18.00 12.68 10.25
CA ILE A 7 18.38 13.19 11.57
C ILE A 7 17.24 13.05 12.58
N ASN A 8 16.00 13.32 12.17
CA ASN A 8 14.82 13.25 13.04
C ASN A 8 14.09 11.90 13.00
N ARG A 9 14.70 10.87 12.40
CA ARG A 9 14.00 9.62 12.05
C ARG A 9 13.37 8.91 13.23
N TYR A 10 14.00 8.96 14.40
CA TYR A 10 13.44 8.36 15.62
C TYR A 10 12.22 9.11 16.12
N LYS A 11 12.25 10.46 16.12
CA LYS A 11 11.10 11.28 16.55
C LYS A 11 9.91 11.11 15.60
N ILE A 12 10.19 11.20 14.29
CA ILE A 12 9.17 11.01 13.25
C ILE A 12 8.64 9.57 13.32
N GLY A 13 9.52 8.58 13.41
CA GLY A 13 9.16 7.17 13.47
C GLY A 13 8.26 6.84 14.66
N VAL A 14 8.59 7.33 15.85
CA VAL A 14 7.74 7.18 17.05
C VAL A 14 6.39 7.86 16.86
N ALA A 15 6.35 9.09 16.34
CA ALA A 15 5.09 9.79 16.07
C ALA A 15 4.20 9.02 15.08
N LEU A 16 4.80 8.48 14.01
CA LEU A 16 4.11 7.66 13.03
C LEU A 16 3.59 6.35 13.61
N ILE A 17 4.33 5.71 14.51
CA ILE A 17 3.88 4.50 15.22
C ILE A 17 2.63 4.81 16.05
N PHE A 18 2.65 5.88 16.85
CA PHE A 18 1.48 6.26 17.66
C PHE A 18 0.28 6.64 16.80
N ALA A 19 0.50 7.43 15.75
CA ALA A 19 -0.56 7.76 14.78
C ALA A 19 -1.10 6.51 14.09
N GLY A 20 -0.22 5.56 13.75
CA GLY A 20 -0.59 4.30 13.12
C GLY A 20 -1.41 3.41 14.04
N VAL A 21 -0.96 3.18 15.29
CA VAL A 21 -1.73 2.39 16.27
C VAL A 21 -3.09 3.03 16.53
N GLY A 22 -3.13 4.32 16.84
CA GLY A 22 -4.39 5.03 17.10
C GLY A 22 -5.33 5.03 15.90
N GLY A 23 -4.79 5.27 14.70
CA GLY A 23 -5.57 5.24 13.46
C GLY A 23 -6.09 3.86 13.11
N ILE A 24 -5.32 2.79 13.34
CA ILE A 24 -5.79 1.40 13.18
C ILE A 24 -6.94 1.14 14.14
N THR A 25 -6.80 1.48 15.42
CA THR A 25 -7.87 1.29 16.40
C THR A 25 -9.15 1.99 15.98
N ILE A 26 -9.07 3.27 15.59
CA ILE A 26 -10.23 4.05 15.12
C ILE A 26 -10.82 3.43 13.86
N GLY A 27 -9.99 3.10 12.86
CA GLY A 27 -10.44 2.53 11.59
C GLY A 27 -11.11 1.17 11.77
N VAL A 28 -10.57 0.31 12.62
CA VAL A 28 -11.15 -1.01 12.93
C VAL A 28 -12.48 -0.88 13.66
N ILE A 29 -12.59 0.04 14.63
CA ILE A 29 -13.87 0.33 15.31
C ILE A 29 -14.91 0.75 14.27
N ILE A 30 -14.56 1.70 13.39
CA ILE A 30 -15.49 2.17 12.34
C ILE A 30 -15.88 1.02 11.41
N ALA A 31 -14.90 0.28 10.88
CA ALA A 31 -15.15 -0.81 9.94
C ALA A 31 -16.01 -1.92 10.55
N HIS A 32 -15.71 -2.31 11.79
CA HIS A 32 -16.43 -3.36 12.50
C HIS A 32 -17.87 -2.94 12.78
N PHE A 33 -18.06 -1.76 13.36
CA PHE A 33 -19.39 -1.33 13.75
C PHE A 33 -20.25 -0.91 12.55
N ALA A 34 -19.70 -0.29 11.52
CA ALA A 34 -20.46 0.04 10.31
C ALA A 34 -20.92 -1.21 9.52
N GLY A 35 -20.25 -2.35 9.69
CA GLY A 35 -20.56 -3.61 9.01
C GLY A 35 -21.74 -4.39 9.60
N PHE A 36 -22.31 -3.97 10.73
CA PHE A 36 -23.49 -4.63 11.29
C PHE A 36 -24.79 -4.28 10.54
N PRO A 37 -25.79 -5.19 10.55
CA PRO A 37 -27.10 -4.93 9.97
C PRO A 37 -27.82 -3.71 10.56
N GLU A 38 -28.58 -3.01 9.70
CA GLU A 38 -29.49 -1.94 10.10
C GLU A 38 -30.65 -2.51 10.93
N GLY A 39 -30.51 -2.51 12.25
CA GLY A 39 -31.49 -3.07 13.18
C GLY A 39 -30.85 -3.78 14.37
N GLU A 40 -29.56 -4.08 14.29
CA GLU A 40 -28.81 -4.59 15.43
C GLU A 40 -28.50 -3.44 16.41
N VAL A 41 -28.92 -3.62 17.66
CA VAL A 41 -28.68 -2.65 18.74
C VAL A 41 -27.30 -2.92 19.32
N ILE A 42 -26.41 -1.96 19.10
CA ILE A 42 -25.02 -1.95 19.53
C ILE A 42 -24.78 -0.76 20.45
N ASP A 43 -25.07 -0.93 21.73
CA ASP A 43 -24.88 0.00 22.86
C ASP A 43 -24.28 1.37 22.47
N TYR A 44 -22.96 1.53 22.65
CA TYR A 44 -22.23 2.79 22.53
C TYR A 44 -22.01 3.29 21.09
N PHE A 45 -22.22 2.45 20.07
CA PHE A 45 -21.90 2.74 18.66
C PHE A 45 -23.13 2.74 17.74
N ASN A 46 -24.34 2.80 18.31
CA ASN A 46 -25.58 2.89 17.55
C ASN A 46 -25.71 4.15 16.70
N TRP A 47 -24.99 5.22 17.05
CA TRP A 47 -24.96 6.46 16.27
C TRP A 47 -24.13 6.36 14.99
N MET A 48 -23.33 5.30 14.83
CA MET A 48 -22.46 5.12 13.68
C MET A 48 -23.27 4.77 12.44
N PRO A 49 -23.11 5.50 11.31
CA PRO A 49 -23.83 5.16 10.09
C PRO A 49 -23.41 3.78 9.59
N ARG A 50 -24.40 2.98 9.19
CA ARG A 50 -24.21 1.60 8.72
C ARG A 50 -23.99 1.56 7.21
N GLY A 51 -23.58 0.39 6.75
CA GLY A 51 -23.49 0.06 5.35
C GLY A 51 -22.09 0.17 4.78
N TRP A 52 -22.00 -0.24 3.52
CA TRP A 52 -20.73 -0.49 2.84
C TRP A 52 -19.80 0.73 2.82
N LEU A 53 -20.35 1.94 2.66
CA LEU A 53 -19.55 3.16 2.53
C LEU A 53 -18.77 3.45 3.82
N MET A 54 -19.44 3.44 4.98
CA MET A 54 -18.76 3.68 6.25
C MET A 54 -17.83 2.54 6.63
N GLN A 55 -18.20 1.31 6.32
CA GLN A 55 -17.32 0.17 6.50
C GLN A 55 -16.02 0.33 5.69
N THR A 56 -16.13 0.69 4.40
CA THR A 56 -14.96 0.94 3.54
C THR A 56 -14.13 2.12 4.03
N ILE A 57 -14.74 3.20 4.51
CA ILE A 57 -14.00 4.32 5.10
C ILE A 57 -13.18 3.85 6.31
N GLY A 58 -13.78 3.06 7.21
CA GLY A 58 -13.06 2.48 8.35
C GLY A 58 -11.89 1.61 7.91
N GLN A 59 -12.10 0.76 6.90
CA GLN A 59 -11.05 -0.10 6.33
C GLN A 59 -9.91 0.72 5.70
N LEU A 60 -10.22 1.80 4.98
CA LEU A 60 -9.21 2.69 4.38
C LEU A 60 -8.42 3.46 5.44
N ILE A 61 -9.08 3.93 6.50
CA ILE A 61 -8.41 4.55 7.65
C ILE A 61 -7.46 3.54 8.31
N ALA A 62 -7.93 2.32 8.58
CA ALA A 62 -7.12 1.27 9.19
C ALA A 62 -5.93 0.91 8.31
N PHE A 63 -6.14 0.75 6.99
CA PHE A 63 -5.07 0.47 6.03
C PHE A 63 -4.04 1.60 5.98
N GLY A 64 -4.49 2.85 5.84
CA GLY A 64 -3.63 4.04 5.81
C GLY A 64 -2.83 4.22 7.09
N ALA A 65 -3.45 4.04 8.25
CA ALA A 65 -2.79 4.06 9.54
C ALA A 65 -1.78 2.91 9.69
N GLY A 66 -2.08 1.73 9.13
CA GLY A 66 -1.14 0.63 8.97
C GLY A 66 0.13 1.03 8.22
N GLN A 67 0.02 1.88 7.19
CA GLN A 67 1.17 2.39 6.46
C GLN A 67 2.05 3.27 7.35
N PHE A 68 1.44 4.16 8.15
CA PHE A 68 2.19 4.98 9.11
C PHE A 68 2.90 4.12 10.15
N LEU A 69 2.23 3.08 10.67
CA LEU A 69 2.85 2.14 11.60
C LEU A 69 4.07 1.45 10.98
N LEU A 70 3.94 0.89 9.78
CA LEU A 70 5.02 0.18 9.09
C LEU A 70 6.19 1.10 8.71
N ILE A 71 5.89 2.29 8.18
CA ILE A 71 6.92 3.30 7.88
C ILE A 71 7.62 3.74 9.16
N GLY A 72 6.87 4.01 10.22
CA GLY A 72 7.42 4.42 11.51
C GLY A 72 8.38 3.37 12.08
N MET A 73 7.98 2.09 12.02
CA MET A 73 8.82 0.95 12.39
C MET A 73 10.08 0.82 11.51
N ALA A 74 9.95 0.96 10.20
CA ALA A 74 11.09 0.96 9.28
C ALA A 74 12.08 2.10 9.57
N MET A 75 11.59 3.29 9.92
CA MET A 75 12.42 4.45 10.27
C MET A 75 13.25 4.22 11.54
N LEU A 76 12.75 3.45 12.51
CA LEU A 76 13.52 3.09 13.71
C LEU A 76 14.69 2.16 13.39
N ALA A 77 14.54 1.29 12.38
CA ALA A 77 15.58 0.40 11.90
C ALA A 77 16.47 1.02 10.80
N TRP A 78 16.15 2.22 10.31
CA TRP A 78 16.99 2.91 9.34
C TRP A 78 18.23 3.50 10.01
N GLN A 79 19.40 3.01 9.62
CA GLN A 79 20.68 3.54 10.08
C GLN A 79 21.75 3.48 8.98
N ASP A 80 22.75 4.37 9.06
CA ASP A 80 23.85 4.47 8.10
C ASP A 80 25.01 3.49 8.34
N SER A 81 24.92 2.67 9.39
CA SER A 81 25.87 1.59 9.64
C SER A 81 25.61 0.38 8.75
N GLU A 82 26.58 -0.53 8.66
CA GLU A 82 26.43 -1.80 7.95
C GLU A 82 25.17 -2.58 8.39
N LEU A 83 24.54 -3.25 7.44
CA LEU A 83 23.31 -4.00 7.66
C LEU A 83 23.64 -5.31 8.41
N THR A 84 23.25 -5.39 9.67
CA THR A 84 23.35 -6.64 10.43
C THR A 84 22.26 -7.61 10.01
N TRP A 85 22.50 -8.92 10.17
CA TRP A 85 21.49 -9.95 9.90
C TRP A 85 20.17 -9.70 10.63
N ALA A 86 20.22 -9.34 11.91
CA ALA A 86 19.02 -9.04 12.69
C ALA A 86 18.20 -7.87 12.08
N ARG A 87 18.88 -6.80 11.66
CA ARG A 87 18.22 -5.63 11.04
C ARG A 87 17.68 -5.97 9.65
N ALA A 88 18.41 -6.77 8.88
CA ALA A 88 17.97 -7.27 7.59
C ALA A 88 16.69 -8.12 7.73
N THR A 89 16.68 -9.08 8.66
CA THR A 89 15.51 -9.93 8.93
C THR A 89 14.32 -9.10 9.38
N TYR A 90 14.52 -8.11 10.26
CA TYR A 90 13.46 -7.21 10.70
C TYR A 90 12.85 -6.42 9.53
N LEU A 91 13.67 -5.78 8.70
CA LEU A 91 13.20 -5.02 7.55
C LEU A 91 12.56 -5.91 6.47
N ALA A 92 13.08 -7.13 6.28
CA ALA A 92 12.47 -8.13 5.41
C ALA A 92 11.07 -8.55 5.92
N PHE A 93 10.92 -8.74 7.23
CA PHE A 93 9.63 -9.03 7.85
C PHE A 93 8.62 -7.88 7.66
N LEU A 94 9.03 -6.64 7.87
CA LEU A 94 8.17 -5.48 7.59
C LEU A 94 7.76 -5.40 6.12
N SER A 95 8.69 -5.70 5.22
CA SER A 95 8.42 -5.73 3.78
C SER A 95 7.44 -6.84 3.41
N TRP A 96 7.59 -8.01 4.03
CA TRP A 96 6.65 -9.13 3.86
C TRP A 96 5.25 -8.77 4.34
N ILE A 97 5.10 -8.13 5.51
CA ILE A 97 3.79 -7.63 5.98
C ILE A 97 3.20 -6.68 4.93
N GLN A 98 3.99 -5.73 4.43
CA GLN A 98 3.52 -4.78 3.41
C GLN A 98 3.02 -5.49 2.15
N PHE A 99 3.74 -6.50 1.67
CA PHE A 99 3.31 -7.27 0.51
C PHE A 99 2.06 -8.11 0.79
N ALA A 100 1.93 -8.70 1.98
CA ALA A 100 0.72 -9.41 2.39
C ALA A 100 -0.50 -8.47 2.43
N LEU A 101 -0.32 -7.22 2.88
CA LEU A 101 -1.38 -6.22 2.88
C LEU A 101 -1.79 -5.80 1.46
N ILE A 102 -0.81 -5.48 0.59
CA ILE A 102 -1.07 -5.00 -0.77
C ILE A 102 -1.65 -6.10 -1.67
N PHE A 103 -1.11 -7.32 -1.61
CA PHE A 103 -1.46 -8.38 -2.56
C PHE A 103 -2.42 -9.43 -2.00
N GLY A 104 -2.54 -9.54 -0.68
CA GLY A 104 -3.48 -10.46 -0.04
C GLY A 104 -4.71 -9.73 0.46
N VAL A 105 -4.54 -8.85 1.45
CA VAL A 105 -5.66 -8.25 2.17
C VAL A 105 -6.46 -7.30 1.29
N LEU A 106 -5.81 -6.34 0.63
CA LEU A 106 -6.53 -5.30 -0.13
C LEU A 106 -7.38 -5.89 -1.28
N PRO A 107 -6.87 -6.83 -2.12
CA PRO A 107 -7.70 -7.49 -3.12
C PRO A 107 -8.82 -8.32 -2.52
N SER A 108 -8.58 -9.01 -1.40
CA SER A 108 -9.60 -9.83 -0.73
C SER A 108 -10.75 -8.98 -0.17
N GLU A 109 -10.44 -7.86 0.47
CA GLU A 109 -11.47 -6.95 1.01
C GLU A 109 -12.25 -6.26 -0.10
N TRP A 110 -11.57 -5.85 -1.18
CA TRP A 110 -12.24 -5.34 -2.38
C TRP A 110 -13.18 -6.37 -3.00
N LEU A 111 -12.72 -7.61 -3.10
CA LEU A 111 -13.52 -8.72 -3.63
C LEU A 111 -14.77 -8.94 -2.77
N ASN A 112 -14.61 -9.01 -1.44
CA ASN A 112 -15.72 -9.17 -0.51
C ASN A 112 -16.74 -8.01 -0.61
N LEU A 113 -16.26 -6.77 -0.68
CA LEU A 113 -17.11 -5.58 -0.83
C LEU A 113 -17.91 -5.62 -2.14
N SER A 114 -17.24 -5.96 -3.24
CA SER A 114 -17.85 -6.04 -4.57
C SER A 114 -18.89 -7.15 -4.69
N GLN A 115 -18.68 -8.29 -4.03
CA GLN A 115 -19.57 -9.45 -4.12
C GLN A 115 -20.72 -9.39 -3.12
N GLY A 116 -20.48 -8.88 -1.91
CA GLY A 116 -21.50 -8.76 -0.88
C GLY A 116 -22.27 -7.45 -1.01
N PRO A 117 -21.90 -6.39 -0.29
CA PRO A 117 -22.73 -5.19 -0.18
C PRO A 117 -23.01 -4.43 -1.49
N LEU A 118 -22.06 -4.43 -2.43
CA LEU A 118 -22.22 -3.72 -3.70
C LEU A 118 -22.94 -4.55 -4.78
N GLU A 119 -23.01 -5.87 -4.60
CA GLU A 119 -23.65 -6.81 -5.53
C GLU A 119 -23.23 -6.59 -7.00
N TRP A 120 -21.93 -6.39 -7.23
CA TRP A 120 -21.36 -6.24 -8.57
C TRP A 120 -21.35 -7.59 -9.28
N THR A 121 -22.49 -7.91 -9.88
CA THR A 121 -22.74 -9.15 -10.61
C THR A 121 -22.66 -8.93 -12.13
N ASN A 122 -22.53 -10.04 -12.86
CA ASN A 122 -22.57 -10.02 -14.33
C ASN A 122 -23.99 -9.73 -14.88
N GLN A 123 -25.02 -9.82 -14.05
CA GLN A 123 -26.42 -9.61 -14.44
C GLN A 123 -26.84 -8.14 -14.36
N ARG A 124 -26.13 -7.32 -13.57
CA ARG A 124 -26.41 -5.88 -13.46
C ARG A 124 -25.57 -5.10 -14.46
N GLU A 125 -26.25 -4.31 -15.27
CA GLU A 125 -25.59 -3.40 -16.21
C GLU A 125 -25.14 -2.13 -15.50
N PHE A 126 -23.89 -1.74 -15.78
CA PHE A 126 -23.30 -0.49 -15.32
C PHE A 126 -23.59 0.64 -16.29
N ILE A 127 -23.31 0.41 -17.58
CA ILE A 127 -23.55 1.37 -18.66
C ILE A 127 -23.88 0.61 -19.95
N ASN A 128 -24.85 1.12 -20.68
CA ASN A 128 -25.19 0.65 -22.02
C ASN A 128 -24.63 1.61 -23.05
N PHE A 129 -23.91 1.07 -24.03
CA PHE A 129 -23.30 1.90 -25.05
C PHE A 129 -24.28 2.20 -26.18
N PRO A 130 -24.19 3.40 -26.81
CA PRO A 130 -24.99 3.72 -27.99
C PRO A 130 -24.80 2.66 -29.10
N PRO A 131 -25.89 2.07 -29.64
CA PRO A 131 -25.79 1.00 -30.65
C PRO A 131 -25.03 1.39 -31.92
N ILE A 132 -24.98 2.69 -32.25
CA ILE A 132 -24.21 3.20 -33.40
C ILE A 132 -22.71 2.91 -33.30
N LEU A 133 -22.18 2.76 -32.09
CA LEU A 133 -20.78 2.41 -31.85
C LEU A 133 -20.52 0.91 -32.06
N PHE A 134 -21.57 0.09 -32.14
CA PHE A 134 -21.50 -1.37 -32.18
C PHE A 134 -22.35 -1.99 -33.29
N LEU A 135 -22.38 -1.36 -34.46
CA LEU A 135 -23.06 -1.87 -35.67
C LEU A 135 -24.57 -2.16 -35.46
N GLY A 136 -25.21 -1.44 -34.54
CA GLY A 136 -26.62 -1.64 -34.21
C GLY A 136 -26.88 -2.68 -33.11
N ASN A 137 -25.84 -3.28 -32.52
CA ASN A 137 -26.01 -4.20 -31.40
C ASN A 137 -26.12 -3.47 -30.06
N GLU A 138 -26.95 -4.01 -29.17
CA GLU A 138 -27.01 -3.61 -27.76
C GLU A 138 -25.86 -4.28 -27.01
N ILE A 139 -24.85 -3.49 -26.64
CA ILE A 139 -23.71 -3.93 -25.85
C ILE A 139 -23.67 -3.08 -24.57
N GLY A 140 -23.74 -3.76 -23.43
CA GLY A 140 -23.60 -3.18 -22.10
C GLY A 140 -22.34 -3.68 -21.40
N MET A 141 -21.78 -2.84 -20.53
CA MET A 141 -20.77 -3.25 -19.56
C MET A 141 -21.48 -3.66 -18.27
N SER A 142 -21.25 -4.88 -17.79
CA SER A 142 -21.77 -5.32 -16.50
C SER A 142 -20.98 -4.75 -15.32
N LEU A 143 -21.58 -4.70 -14.13
CA LEU A 143 -20.87 -4.33 -12.89
C LEU A 143 -19.76 -5.35 -12.56
N GLY A 144 -19.94 -6.62 -12.92
CA GLY A 144 -18.87 -7.62 -12.84
C GLY A 144 -17.68 -7.29 -13.76
N ALA A 145 -17.92 -6.84 -14.99
CA ALA A 145 -16.85 -6.39 -15.88
C ALA A 145 -16.14 -5.14 -15.34
N LEU A 146 -16.89 -4.19 -14.78
CA LEU A 146 -16.31 -3.00 -14.12
C LEU A 146 -15.41 -3.39 -12.94
N LYS A 147 -15.86 -4.33 -12.11
CA LYS A 147 -15.09 -4.89 -10.98
C LYS A 147 -13.73 -5.38 -11.42
N ASP A 148 -13.70 -6.20 -12.47
CA ASP A 148 -12.48 -6.84 -12.96
C ASP A 148 -11.49 -5.80 -13.51
N ILE A 149 -11.99 -4.75 -14.18
CA ILE A 149 -11.17 -3.62 -14.65
C ILE A 149 -10.52 -2.89 -13.46
N ILE A 150 -11.29 -2.59 -12.42
CA ILE A 150 -10.76 -1.91 -11.23
C ILE A 150 -9.73 -2.78 -10.52
N GLN A 151 -10.00 -4.08 -10.36
CA GLN A 151 -9.07 -5.03 -9.76
C GLN A 151 -7.76 -5.10 -10.56
N LEU A 152 -7.83 -5.13 -11.89
CA LEU A 152 -6.66 -5.12 -12.75
C LEU A 152 -5.86 -3.81 -12.60
N GLY A 153 -6.55 -2.67 -12.49
CA GLY A 153 -5.94 -1.37 -12.23
C GLY A 153 -5.21 -1.32 -10.88
N ILE A 154 -5.82 -1.84 -9.81
CA ILE A 154 -5.21 -1.92 -8.47
C ILE A 154 -3.97 -2.82 -8.51
N SER A 155 -4.09 -4.04 -9.02
CA SER A 155 -2.99 -5.00 -9.07
C SER A 155 -1.84 -4.51 -9.96
N GLY A 156 -2.16 -3.95 -11.13
CA GLY A 156 -1.17 -3.39 -12.05
C GLY A 156 -0.47 -2.17 -11.48
N GLY A 157 -1.22 -1.24 -10.88
CA GLY A 157 -0.67 -0.05 -10.22
C GLY A 157 0.25 -0.40 -9.04
N ALA A 158 -0.13 -1.38 -8.24
CA ALA A 158 0.71 -1.89 -7.14
C ALA A 158 2.05 -2.44 -7.65
N LEU A 159 2.02 -3.22 -8.74
CA LEU A 159 3.23 -3.77 -9.35
C LEU A 159 4.13 -2.68 -9.92
N VAL A 160 3.58 -1.72 -10.66
CA VAL A 160 4.34 -0.57 -11.20
C VAL A 160 4.97 0.24 -10.08
N THR A 161 4.22 0.51 -9.01
CA THR A 161 4.72 1.24 -7.84
C THR A 161 5.90 0.50 -7.20
N ALA A 162 5.80 -0.82 -7.05
CA ALA A 162 6.91 -1.63 -6.53
C ALA A 162 8.17 -1.52 -7.39
N PHE A 163 8.03 -1.54 -8.72
CA PHE A 163 9.16 -1.34 -9.64
C PHE A 163 9.77 0.06 -9.55
N VAL A 164 8.94 1.11 -9.51
CA VAL A 164 9.41 2.50 -9.39
C VAL A 164 10.17 2.70 -8.09
N VAL A 165 9.64 2.19 -6.97
CA VAL A 165 10.33 2.27 -5.67
C VAL A 165 11.65 1.50 -5.71
N GLY A 166 11.67 0.30 -6.30
CA GLY A 166 12.90 -0.48 -6.48
C GLY A 166 13.95 0.29 -7.29
N TYR A 167 13.54 0.92 -8.40
CA TYR A 167 14.40 1.75 -9.23
C TYR A 167 14.97 2.96 -8.46
N LEU A 168 14.12 3.69 -7.71
CA LEU A 168 14.56 4.82 -6.89
C LEU A 168 15.58 4.40 -5.82
N ILE A 169 15.41 3.22 -5.22
CA ILE A 169 16.37 2.68 -4.26
C ILE A 169 17.72 2.39 -4.95
N GLN A 170 17.70 1.82 -6.15
CA GLN A 170 18.92 1.57 -6.93
C GLN A 170 19.66 2.87 -7.24
N ASP A 171 18.96 3.90 -7.73
CA ASP A 171 19.52 5.21 -8.03
C ASP A 171 20.19 5.85 -6.80
N ILE A 172 19.54 5.78 -5.63
CA ILE A 172 20.10 6.27 -4.36
C ILE A 172 21.39 5.54 -4.00
N ASN A 173 21.40 4.21 -4.15
CA ASN A 173 22.59 3.41 -3.86
C ASN A 173 23.73 3.73 -4.81
N GLU A 174 23.46 3.85 -6.11
CA GLU A 174 24.47 4.27 -7.08
C GLU A 174 25.04 5.66 -6.77
N ALA A 175 24.20 6.61 -6.38
CA ALA A 175 24.64 7.94 -5.98
C ALA A 175 25.57 7.90 -4.74
N LYS A 176 25.26 7.05 -3.75
CA LYS A 176 26.09 6.85 -2.55
C LYS A 176 27.44 6.20 -2.88
N GLU A 177 27.49 5.36 -3.92
CA GLU A 177 28.70 4.66 -4.36
C GLU A 177 29.59 5.49 -5.31
N ARG A 178 29.05 6.50 -6.02
CA ARG A 178 29.81 7.36 -6.94
C ARG A 178 30.99 8.11 -6.30
N GLY A 179 30.96 8.35 -4.98
CA GLY A 179 32.01 9.07 -4.26
C GLY A 179 33.06 8.18 -3.55
N LYS A 180 32.91 6.85 -3.60
CA LYS A 180 33.81 5.94 -2.88
C LYS A 180 34.87 5.37 -3.83
N THR A 181 36.14 5.50 -3.48
CA THR A 181 37.21 4.72 -4.12
C THR A 181 37.01 3.26 -3.76
N ARG A 182 36.57 2.43 -4.72
CA ARG A 182 36.54 0.98 -4.53
C ARG A 182 37.99 0.50 -4.41
N VAL A 183 38.33 -0.19 -3.33
CA VAL A 183 39.59 -0.93 -3.22
C VAL A 183 39.25 -2.38 -3.53
N SER A 184 39.97 -3.01 -4.46
CA SER A 184 39.73 -4.42 -4.81
C SER A 184 40.07 -5.32 -3.63
N ASP A 185 39.56 -6.55 -3.65
CA ASP A 185 39.90 -7.59 -2.66
C ASP A 185 41.42 -7.89 -2.61
N TYR A 186 42.17 -7.42 -3.60
CA TYR A 186 43.63 -7.50 -3.68
C TYR A 186 44.35 -6.20 -3.26
N GLY A 187 43.64 -5.26 -2.61
CA GLY A 187 44.23 -4.06 -2.00
C GLY A 187 44.55 -2.91 -2.96
N LYS A 188 44.17 -2.98 -4.24
CA LYS A 188 44.40 -1.90 -5.22
C LYS A 188 43.17 -1.02 -5.38
N GLN A 189 43.35 0.30 -5.44
CA GLN A 189 42.27 1.21 -5.84
C GLN A 189 41.80 0.89 -7.27
N VAL A 190 40.51 0.61 -7.40
CA VAL A 190 39.83 0.33 -8.66
C VAL A 190 39.33 1.67 -9.20
N VAL A 191 40.10 2.24 -10.12
CA VAL A 191 39.67 3.41 -10.89
C VAL A 191 38.70 2.91 -11.96
N LYS A 192 37.51 3.52 -12.08
CA LYS A 192 36.59 3.24 -13.19
C LYS A 192 37.31 3.62 -14.49
N VAL A 193 37.61 2.63 -15.34
CA VAL A 193 38.12 2.89 -16.69
C VAL A 193 36.99 3.52 -17.50
N GLY A 194 37.15 4.81 -17.85
CA GLY A 194 36.17 5.56 -18.64
C GLY A 194 35.93 7.03 -18.25
N ALA A 195 36.77 7.63 -17.39
CA ALA A 195 36.71 9.09 -17.12
C ALA A 195 37.67 9.92 -17.98
N ASP A 196 38.53 9.28 -18.79
CA ASP A 196 39.41 9.94 -19.76
C ASP A 196 39.19 9.28 -21.13
N GLY A 197 38.36 9.93 -21.95
CA GLY A 197 38.00 9.51 -23.31
C GLY A 197 36.84 10.33 -23.85
#